data_AF-A0A1I6P4J4-F1
#
_entry.id   AF-A0A1I6P4J4-F1
#
_cell.length_a   1.000
_cell.length_b   1.000
_cell.length_c   1.000
_cell.angle_alpha   90.00
_cell.angle_beta   90.00
_cell.angle_gamma   90.00
#
_symmetry.space_group_name_H-M   'P 1'
#
loop_
_entity.id
_entity.type
_entity.pdbx_description
1 polymer ?
#
loop_
_entity_poly.entity_id
_entity_poly.type
_entity_poly.pdbx_seq_one_letter_code
_entity_poly.pdbx_strand_id
1 'polypeptide(L)'
;MLKNYIFSILFLTFSLSYSQSKITITANYTDATFYKVVGNDIIKPALGVGSIVLKLEKNELNKIIVVKEGFQSVIQEFPRTRKWPKNVQVNLENRLIELNVEPYDAGIYVDGHFVGNKKYNLVVKKDFNATVEIKKKGYKPIIKTYYNTNNKEVPPFNANLSLADRMVQVKVSPADSEIFVNQNSQGIGYSEVIIPKGECVVVQVKKDGFVSEEKVFCNKENDTEPPVNYQFNLIDRLVKLEVTPNDSEIFVDGKVVGVGVYDLKVPENTCVEVIVSKESFLSIKKNYCNSNDYQAPPFRDHLELVEDEAYKQSIATDLANVNFTIVVNPDVSEDDAWKLLSSIVTTEFDVLEVIDKETGYMRTAWQVEGFSGSTIRTRIIVKLGDSNPLKYVMKISSERADGAVSVKDDQKFDEWGRILKKYKNIIEEAQSRL
;
A
#
# COMPACT_ATOMS: atom_id res chain seq x y z
N MET A 1 56.11 102.83 45.28
CA MET A 1 55.20 103.97 45.12
C MET A 1 53.79 103.45 44.88
N LEU A 2 52.89 103.83 45.79
CA LEU A 2 51.41 103.93 45.75
C LEU A 2 50.58 103.34 44.59
N LYS A 3 49.51 102.62 45.02
CA LYS A 3 48.11 102.59 44.51
C LYS A 3 47.88 102.00 43.10
N ASN A 4 46.85 101.21 42.80
CA ASN A 4 45.46 101.20 43.26
C ASN A 4 44.78 99.84 42.96
N TYR A 5 43.78 99.49 43.78
CA TYR A 5 42.79 98.44 43.55
C TYR A 5 41.96 98.69 42.28
N ILE A 6 41.70 97.64 41.48
CA ILE A 6 40.45 97.49 40.73
C ILE A 6 39.99 96.03 40.80
N PHE A 7 38.85 95.86 41.47
CA PHE A 7 38.00 94.67 41.52
C PHE A 7 37.49 94.37 40.10
N SER A 8 37.79 93.20 39.53
CA SER A 8 37.14 92.72 38.31
C SER A 8 36.23 91.55 38.63
N ILE A 9 34.94 91.84 38.51
CA ILE A 9 33.80 90.95 38.70
C ILE A 9 33.87 89.81 37.68
N LEU A 10 33.83 88.58 38.20
CA LEU A 10 33.67 87.35 37.43
C LEU A 10 32.30 87.39 36.74
N PHE A 11 32.26 87.69 35.44
CA PHE A 11 31.05 87.55 34.63
C PHE A 11 30.75 86.06 34.47
N LEU A 12 29.84 85.55 35.32
CA LEU A 12 29.15 84.29 35.10
C LEU A 12 28.41 84.44 33.75
N THR A 13 28.93 83.79 32.71
CA THR A 13 28.21 83.67 31.44
C THR A 13 26.94 82.88 31.71
N PHE A 14 25.83 83.59 31.91
CA PHE A 14 24.49 83.03 31.81
C PHE A 14 24.38 82.41 30.42
N SER A 15 24.41 81.08 30.34
CA SER A 15 23.89 80.38 29.18
C SER A 15 22.42 80.76 29.08
N LEU A 16 22.09 81.63 28.14
CA LEU A 16 20.72 81.93 27.75
C LEU A 16 20.05 80.61 27.36
N SER A 17 19.30 80.03 28.31
CA SER A 17 18.43 78.89 28.08
C SER A 17 17.31 79.36 27.15
N TYR A 18 17.53 79.22 25.84
CA TYR A 18 16.51 79.41 24.83
C TYR A 18 15.38 78.40 25.08
N SER A 19 14.33 78.83 25.77
CA SER A 19 13.15 78.02 26.05
C SER A 19 12.27 77.96 24.80
N GLN A 20 12.49 76.94 23.99
CA GLN A 20 11.62 76.63 22.86
C GLN A 20 10.28 76.14 23.41
N SER A 21 9.21 76.86 23.09
CA SER A 21 7.90 76.59 23.68
C SER A 21 7.03 75.66 22.85
N LYS A 22 7.31 75.54 21.54
CA LYS A 22 6.55 74.74 20.58
C LYS A 22 7.49 74.13 19.51
N ILE A 23 7.13 72.96 19.01
CA ILE A 23 7.75 72.30 17.86
C ILE A 23 6.67 71.80 16.90
N THR A 24 6.97 71.76 15.61
CA THR A 24 6.14 71.08 14.61
C THR A 24 6.67 69.67 14.44
N ILE A 25 5.78 68.68 14.50
CA ILE A 25 6.12 67.28 14.31
C ILE A 25 5.31 66.76 13.12
N THR A 26 6.01 66.18 12.14
CA THR A 26 5.41 65.69 10.89
C THR A 26 5.76 64.22 10.70
N ALA A 27 4.77 63.39 10.36
CA ALA A 27 4.99 61.99 10.03
C ALA A 27 5.33 61.82 8.54
N ASN A 28 6.04 60.75 8.20
CA ASN A 28 6.25 60.36 6.79
C ASN A 28 4.96 59.95 6.05
N TYR A 29 3.86 59.73 6.78
CA TYR A 29 2.55 59.43 6.21
C TYR A 29 1.52 60.48 6.65
N THR A 30 0.78 61.01 5.68
CA THR A 30 -0.19 62.11 5.89
C THR A 30 -1.42 61.70 6.70
N ASP A 31 -1.69 60.40 6.81
CA ASP A 31 -2.80 59.80 7.56
C ASP A 31 -2.36 59.22 8.92
N ALA A 32 -1.09 59.36 9.31
CA ALA A 32 -0.63 58.95 10.64
C ALA A 32 -1.23 59.87 11.71
N THR A 33 -1.73 59.28 12.79
CA THR A 33 -2.41 60.00 13.87
C THR A 33 -1.51 60.15 15.09
N PHE A 34 -1.52 61.34 15.69
CA PHE A 34 -0.71 61.67 16.86
C PHE A 34 -1.57 61.71 18.12
N TYR A 35 -1.10 61.10 19.21
CA TYR A 35 -1.75 61.16 20.51
C TYR A 35 -0.77 61.60 21.61
N LYS A 36 -1.28 62.30 22.63
CA LYS A 36 -0.50 62.55 23.86
C LYS A 36 -0.46 61.26 24.67
N VAL A 37 0.69 60.96 25.28
CA VAL A 37 0.84 59.85 26.23
C VAL A 37 1.13 60.43 27.60
N VAL A 38 0.38 60.00 28.61
CA VAL A 38 0.61 60.37 30.02
C VAL A 38 0.77 59.08 30.82
N GLY A 39 1.94 58.90 31.43
CA GLY A 39 2.32 57.59 31.99
C GLY A 39 2.37 56.53 30.90
N ASN A 40 1.48 55.54 30.99
CA ASN A 40 1.31 54.48 29.99
C ASN A 40 0.04 54.64 29.13
N ASP A 41 -0.78 55.66 29.39
CA ASP A 41 -2.08 55.82 28.76
C ASP A 41 -2.04 56.75 27.55
N ILE A 42 -2.76 56.35 26.50
CA ILE A 42 -2.98 57.14 25.29
C ILE A 42 -4.19 58.05 25.52
N ILE A 43 -3.97 59.36 25.49
CA ILE A 43 -5.00 60.37 25.76
C ILE A 43 -5.76 60.68 24.47
N LYS A 44 -7.10 60.62 24.55
CA LYS A 44 -8.03 61.00 23.48
C LYS A 44 -8.63 62.39 23.76
N PRO A 45 -8.98 63.19 22.73
CA PRO A 45 -8.88 62.91 21.30
C PRO A 45 -7.44 63.03 20.75
N ALA A 46 -7.23 62.64 19.50
CA ALA A 46 -5.94 62.80 18.82
C ALA A 46 -5.49 64.28 18.80
N LEU A 47 -4.18 64.51 18.88
CA LEU A 47 -3.56 65.83 18.75
C LEU A 47 -3.63 66.36 17.31
N GLY A 48 -3.71 65.45 16.33
CA GLY A 48 -3.85 65.75 14.91
C GLY A 48 -3.41 64.58 14.02
N VAL A 49 -3.45 64.80 12.70
CA VAL A 49 -3.16 63.79 11.67
C VAL A 49 -2.15 64.36 10.68
N GLY A 50 -1.16 63.56 10.28
CA GLY A 50 -0.07 63.92 9.38
C GLY A 50 0.98 64.86 10.00
N SER A 51 0.54 65.94 10.64
CA SER A 51 1.40 66.91 11.34
C SER A 51 0.69 67.57 12.53
N ILE A 52 1.45 67.87 13.59
CA ILE A 52 0.97 68.61 14.77
C ILE A 52 1.93 69.73 15.16
N VAL A 53 1.42 70.75 15.85
CA VAL A 53 2.25 71.70 16.60
C VAL A 53 2.18 71.32 18.08
N LEU A 54 3.22 70.67 18.59
CA LEU A 54 3.29 70.27 19.98
C LEU A 54 3.81 71.43 20.84
N LYS A 55 2.96 71.90 21.76
CA LYS A 55 3.41 72.77 22.85
C LYS A 55 4.12 71.91 23.89
N LEU A 56 5.37 72.24 24.16
CA LEU A 56 6.15 71.56 25.20
C LEU A 56 5.71 72.14 26.54
N GLU A 57 5.44 71.34 27.57
CA GLU A 57 5.15 71.82 28.92
C GLU A 57 6.41 71.76 29.80
N LYS A 58 6.49 72.67 30.79
CA LYS A 58 7.63 72.69 31.72
C LYS A 58 7.53 71.46 32.63
N ASN A 59 8.65 70.81 32.90
CA ASN A 59 8.75 69.63 33.77
C ASN A 59 7.97 68.38 33.28
N GLU A 60 7.51 68.34 32.02
CA GLU A 60 6.95 67.14 31.39
C GLU A 60 7.91 66.56 30.34
N LEU A 61 7.81 65.25 30.10
CA LEU A 61 8.49 64.56 29.00
C LEU A 61 7.85 64.84 27.63
N ASN A 62 6.64 65.43 27.59
CA ASN A 62 5.90 65.74 26.35
C ASN A 62 5.82 64.52 25.41
N LYS A 63 5.48 63.38 25.99
CA LYS A 63 5.46 62.09 25.29
C LYS A 63 4.30 62.02 24.31
N ILE A 64 4.59 61.57 23.10
CA ILE A 64 3.60 61.30 22.06
C ILE A 64 3.75 59.89 21.53
N ILE A 65 2.67 59.38 20.96
CA ILE A 65 2.67 58.18 20.14
C ILE A 65 2.11 58.52 18.77
N VAL A 66 2.82 58.06 17.73
CA VAL A 66 2.40 58.18 16.33
C VAL A 66 1.92 56.81 15.89
N VAL A 67 0.66 56.74 15.45
CA VAL A 67 -0.03 55.50 15.10
C VAL A 67 -0.47 55.56 13.64
N LYS A 68 -0.22 54.48 12.91
CA LYS A 68 -0.77 54.25 11.58
C LYS A 68 -1.04 52.76 11.40
N GLU A 69 -2.19 52.43 10.83
CA GLU A 69 -2.55 51.05 10.52
C GLU A 69 -1.47 50.38 9.64
N GLY A 70 -1.10 49.15 9.98
CA GLY A 70 -0.05 48.40 9.28
C GLY A 70 1.39 48.79 9.63
N PHE A 71 1.60 49.73 10.56
CA PHE A 71 2.93 50.14 11.02
C PHE A 71 3.09 49.97 12.53
N GLN A 72 4.30 49.67 12.96
CA GLN A 72 4.65 49.68 14.38
C GLN A 72 4.60 51.13 14.88
N SER A 73 3.78 51.40 15.89
CA SER A 73 3.66 52.72 16.49
C SER A 73 4.99 53.20 17.05
N VAL A 74 5.29 54.48 16.86
CA VAL A 74 6.53 55.11 17.33
C VAL A 74 6.21 56.05 18.48
N ILE A 75 6.88 55.84 19.61
CA ILE A 75 6.79 56.70 20.80
C ILE A 75 8.00 57.63 20.81
N GLN A 76 7.76 58.94 21.02
CA GLN A 76 8.81 59.93 21.17
C GLN A 76 8.55 60.84 22.37
N GLU A 77 9.63 61.32 22.98
CA GLU A 77 9.62 62.20 24.14
C GLU A 77 10.39 63.47 23.83
N PHE A 78 9.82 64.61 24.20
CA PHE A 78 10.34 65.94 23.92
C PHE A 78 10.49 66.76 25.22
N PRO A 79 11.36 66.36 26.16
CA PRO A 79 11.61 67.15 27.37
C PRO A 79 12.13 68.55 27.02
N ARG A 80 11.64 69.56 27.75
CA ARG A 80 12.07 70.96 27.61
C ARG A 80 13.51 71.24 28.06
N THR A 81 14.16 70.28 28.71
CA THR A 81 15.55 70.40 29.16
C THR A 81 16.55 70.40 27.99
N ARG A 82 16.11 70.07 26.77
CA ARG A 82 16.91 70.08 25.54
C ARG A 82 16.27 70.97 24.47
N LYS A 83 17.11 71.57 23.62
CA LYS A 83 16.68 72.30 22.41
C LYS A 83 16.35 71.32 21.27
N TRP A 84 15.21 71.53 20.61
CA TRP A 84 14.73 70.68 19.53
C TRP A 84 14.73 71.42 18.18
N PRO A 85 14.82 70.72 17.04
CA PRO A 85 14.54 71.33 15.74
C PRO A 85 13.14 71.95 15.72
N LYS A 86 12.95 73.03 14.96
CA LYS A 86 11.60 73.63 14.81
C LYS A 86 10.63 72.67 14.13
N ASN A 87 11.13 71.87 13.19
CA ASN A 87 10.40 70.80 12.50
C ASN A 87 11.10 69.47 12.81
N VAL A 88 10.36 68.53 13.39
CA VAL A 88 10.81 67.18 13.71
C VAL A 88 10.06 66.20 12.80
N GLN A 89 10.78 65.29 12.18
CA GLN A 89 10.18 64.23 11.36
C GLN A 89 10.12 62.92 12.17
N VAL A 90 8.98 62.23 12.11
CA VAL A 90 8.79 60.89 12.67
C VAL A 90 8.54 59.91 11.54
N ASN A 91 9.41 58.91 11.41
CA ASN A 91 9.27 57.88 10.38
C ASN A 91 8.69 56.61 10.99
N LEU A 92 7.54 56.19 10.46
CA LEU A 92 6.99 54.86 10.66
C LEU A 92 7.63 53.95 9.61
N GLU A 93 8.57 53.10 10.04
CA GLU A 93 9.41 52.30 9.13
C GLU A 93 9.12 50.80 9.21
N ASN A 94 8.80 50.30 10.40
CA ASN A 94 8.52 48.89 10.62
C ASN A 94 7.06 48.58 10.37
N ARG A 95 6.80 47.45 9.71
CA ARG A 95 5.44 46.96 9.49
C ARG A 95 4.95 46.18 10.69
N LEU A 96 3.67 46.32 10.99
CA LEU A 96 2.97 45.59 12.03
C LEU A 96 1.89 44.72 11.36
N ILE A 97 1.88 43.44 11.69
CA ILE A 97 0.92 42.46 11.18
C ILE A 97 0.30 41.75 12.39
N GLU A 98 -1.01 41.82 12.53
CA GLU A 98 -1.79 41.06 13.50
C GLU A 98 -2.11 39.69 12.90
N LEU A 99 -1.39 38.67 13.36
CA LEU A 99 -1.69 37.28 13.04
C LEU A 99 -2.88 36.83 13.88
N ASN A 100 -3.92 36.31 13.24
CA ASN A 100 -5.04 35.62 13.89
C ASN A 100 -5.08 34.19 13.34
N VAL A 101 -4.92 33.21 14.23
CA VAL A 101 -4.66 31.83 13.84
C VAL A 101 -5.76 30.91 14.33
N GLU A 102 -6.26 30.07 13.42
CA GLU A 102 -7.19 28.99 13.72
C GLU A 102 -6.59 27.63 13.33
N PRO A 103 -6.83 26.58 14.12
CA PRO A 103 -7.48 26.58 15.43
C PRO A 103 -6.63 27.30 16.50
N TYR A 104 -7.27 27.79 17.56
CA TYR A 104 -6.64 28.69 18.55
C TYR A 104 -5.47 28.07 19.34
N ASP A 105 -5.38 26.75 19.37
CA ASP A 105 -4.30 25.99 20.00
C ASP A 105 -3.13 25.69 19.05
N ALA A 106 -3.19 26.11 17.78
CA ALA A 106 -2.07 26.01 16.86
C ALA A 106 -0.90 26.91 17.31
N GLY A 107 0.32 26.40 17.21
CA GLY A 107 1.53 27.12 17.56
C GLY A 107 1.98 28.05 16.45
N ILE A 108 2.36 29.27 16.82
CA ILE A 108 2.90 30.30 15.94
C ILE A 108 4.41 30.32 16.14
N TYR A 109 5.15 30.17 15.05
CA TYR A 109 6.60 30.23 15.01
C TYR A 109 7.02 31.38 14.10
N VAL A 110 7.98 32.19 14.52
CA VAL A 110 8.57 33.28 13.73
C VAL A 110 10.06 33.02 13.64
N ASP A 111 10.56 32.88 12.42
CA ASP A 111 11.95 32.56 12.11
C ASP A 111 12.44 31.32 12.90
N GLY A 112 11.56 30.33 13.05
CA GLY A 112 11.81 29.07 13.77
C GLY A 112 11.56 29.12 15.29
N HIS A 113 11.30 30.29 15.88
CA HIS A 113 11.07 30.44 17.32
C HIS A 113 9.58 30.46 17.65
N PHE A 114 9.16 29.65 18.63
CA PHE A 114 7.78 29.69 19.13
C PHE A 114 7.49 31.03 19.82
N VAL A 115 6.43 31.72 19.38
CA VAL A 115 6.06 33.04 19.91
C VAL A 115 4.69 33.08 20.59
N GLY A 116 3.88 32.02 20.46
CA GLY A 116 2.58 31.91 21.12
C GLY A 116 1.55 31.13 20.32
N ASN A 117 0.29 31.28 20.69
CA ASN A 117 -0.88 30.66 20.06
C ASN A 117 -1.95 31.72 19.80
N LYS A 118 -2.96 31.39 18.97
CA LYS A 118 -4.16 32.20 18.68
C LYS A 118 -3.92 33.56 18.01
N LYS A 119 -3.14 34.46 18.63
CA LYS A 119 -2.79 35.77 18.08
C LYS A 119 -1.34 36.14 18.32
N TYR A 120 -0.74 36.87 17.39
CA TYR A 120 0.59 37.43 17.56
C TYR A 120 0.79 38.70 16.73
N ASN A 121 1.39 39.73 17.34
CA ASN A 121 1.71 40.98 16.68
C ASN A 121 3.13 40.90 16.11
N LEU A 122 3.23 40.55 14.83
CA LEU A 122 4.50 40.43 14.12
C LEU A 122 4.99 41.82 13.68
N VAL A 123 6.22 42.16 14.08
CA VAL A 123 6.92 43.35 13.62
C VAL A 123 7.95 42.96 12.57
N VAL A 124 7.79 43.45 11.35
CA VAL A 124 8.77 43.27 10.27
C VAL A 124 9.57 44.55 10.10
N LYS A 125 10.85 44.49 10.45
CA LYS A 125 11.75 45.66 10.36
C LYS A 125 11.91 46.13 8.93
N LYS A 126 12.11 47.44 8.75
CA LYS A 126 12.40 48.02 7.43
C LYS A 126 13.58 47.32 6.76
N ASP A 127 13.40 46.97 5.49
CA ASP A 127 14.36 46.24 4.66
C ASP A 127 14.63 44.78 5.09
N PHE A 128 13.82 44.23 6.02
CA PHE A 128 13.88 42.83 6.44
C PHE A 128 12.62 42.05 6.04
N ASN A 129 12.67 40.74 6.28
CA ASN A 129 11.53 39.83 6.21
C ASN A 129 11.40 39.06 7.52
N ALA A 130 10.26 38.37 7.68
CA ALA A 130 10.02 37.43 8.75
C ALA A 130 9.23 36.24 8.20
N THR A 131 9.64 35.02 8.54
CA THR A 131 8.96 33.79 8.13
C THR A 131 8.11 33.28 9.28
N VAL A 132 6.80 33.21 9.05
CA VAL A 132 5.82 32.68 9.98
C VAL A 132 5.50 31.25 9.60
N GLU A 133 5.55 30.36 10.58
CA GLU A 133 5.11 28.98 10.46
C GLU A 133 4.03 28.68 11.50
N ILE A 134 2.91 28.12 11.05
CA ILE A 134 1.80 27.71 11.90
C ILE A 134 1.76 26.18 11.94
N LYS A 135 1.86 25.60 13.14
CA LYS A 135 1.92 24.16 13.35
C LYS A 135 0.89 23.67 14.35
N LYS A 136 0.24 22.55 14.02
CA LYS A 136 -0.54 21.74 14.95
C LYS A 136 -0.46 20.27 14.52
N LYS A 137 -0.33 19.36 15.47
CA LYS A 137 -0.32 17.91 15.17
C LYS A 137 -1.61 17.52 14.45
N GLY A 138 -1.49 16.72 13.39
CA GLY A 138 -2.63 16.28 12.57
C GLY A 138 -3.10 17.28 11.52
N TYR A 139 -2.42 18.42 11.36
CA TYR A 139 -2.72 19.44 10.35
C TYR A 139 -1.51 19.68 9.46
N LYS A 140 -1.77 20.02 8.20
CA LYS A 140 -0.74 20.50 7.28
C LYS A 140 -0.26 21.88 7.76
N PRO A 141 1.04 22.08 8.00
CA PRO A 141 1.55 23.37 8.44
C PRO A 141 1.40 24.44 7.36
N ILE A 142 1.23 25.69 7.79
CA ILE A 142 1.26 26.86 6.90
C ILE A 142 2.59 27.57 7.12
N ILE A 143 3.34 27.82 6.04
CA ILE A 143 4.59 28.60 6.06
C ILE A 143 4.39 29.81 5.15
N LYS A 144 4.59 31.03 5.68
CA LYS A 144 4.42 32.28 4.95
C LYS A 144 5.48 33.30 5.35
N THR A 145 6.14 33.90 4.37
CA THR A 145 7.14 34.95 4.58
C THR A 145 6.54 36.32 4.27
N TYR A 146 6.66 37.25 5.21
CA TYR A 146 6.27 38.65 5.04
C TYR A 146 7.50 39.52 4.82
N TYR A 147 7.43 40.44 3.85
CA TYR A 147 8.54 41.29 3.45
C TYR A 147 8.23 42.76 3.73
N ASN A 148 9.19 43.51 4.27
CA ASN A 148 9.09 44.97 4.39
C ASN A 148 10.16 45.63 3.52
N THR A 149 10.05 45.43 2.21
CA THR A 149 10.97 45.98 1.20
C THR A 149 10.17 46.61 0.06
N ASN A 150 10.72 47.62 -0.60
CA ASN A 150 10.00 48.41 -1.61
C ASN A 150 9.61 47.63 -2.89
N ASN A 151 10.23 46.47 -3.13
CA ASN A 151 10.05 45.68 -4.35
C ASN A 151 9.19 44.41 -4.15
N LYS A 152 8.51 44.29 -3.00
CA LYS A 152 7.66 43.15 -2.66
C LYS A 152 6.27 43.62 -2.27
N GLU A 153 5.33 42.68 -2.28
CA GLU A 153 3.96 42.92 -1.82
C GLU A 153 3.97 43.43 -0.38
N VAL A 154 3.17 44.48 -0.13
CA VAL A 154 3.03 45.07 1.19
C VAL A 154 2.26 44.10 2.09
N PRO A 155 2.79 43.75 3.28
CA PRO A 155 2.09 42.87 4.20
C PRO A 155 0.74 43.45 4.64
N PRO A 156 -0.31 42.62 4.78
CA PRO A 156 -1.59 43.08 5.30
C PRO A 156 -1.44 43.44 6.79
N PHE A 157 -2.24 44.39 7.28
CA PHE A 157 -2.29 44.68 8.72
C PHE A 157 -2.91 43.51 9.49
N ASN A 158 -3.95 42.86 8.96
CA ASN A 158 -4.56 41.66 9.53
C ASN A 158 -4.29 40.45 8.65
N ALA A 159 -3.73 39.39 9.23
CA ALA A 159 -3.53 38.12 8.56
C ALA A 159 -4.25 36.99 9.30
N ASN A 160 -5.34 36.50 8.71
CA ASN A 160 -6.09 35.36 9.21
C ASN A 160 -5.52 34.07 8.58
N LEU A 161 -5.00 33.17 9.40
CA LEU A 161 -4.37 31.93 8.96
C LEU A 161 -5.10 30.75 9.60
N SER A 162 -5.70 29.88 8.80
CA SER A 162 -6.48 28.75 9.28
C SER A 162 -5.91 27.43 8.78
N LEU A 163 -5.52 26.55 9.70
CA LEU A 163 -5.13 25.17 9.40
C LEU A 163 -6.40 24.37 9.06
N ALA A 164 -6.72 24.28 7.78
CA ALA A 164 -7.90 23.58 7.28
C ALA A 164 -7.60 22.11 6.91
N ASP A 165 -6.45 21.86 6.30
CA ASP A 165 -6.08 20.54 5.78
C ASP A 165 -5.51 19.67 6.90
N ARG A 166 -5.96 18.42 6.95
CA ARG A 166 -5.41 17.42 7.86
C ARG A 166 -4.18 16.75 7.25
N MET A 167 -3.34 16.20 8.11
CA MET A 167 -2.14 15.47 7.71
C MET A 167 -2.04 14.18 8.52
N VAL A 168 -1.91 13.04 7.84
CA VAL A 168 -1.70 11.72 8.41
C VAL A 168 -0.27 11.28 8.09
N GLN A 169 0.51 10.93 9.10
CA GLN A 169 1.80 10.29 8.92
C GLN A 169 1.59 8.79 8.70
N VAL A 170 1.75 8.35 7.46
CA VAL A 170 1.59 6.95 7.05
C VAL A 170 2.94 6.25 7.12
N LYS A 171 2.98 5.11 7.81
CA LYS A 171 4.10 4.17 7.83
C LYS A 171 3.64 2.81 7.31
N VAL A 172 4.53 2.10 6.65
CA VAL A 172 4.25 0.77 6.11
C VAL A 172 5.31 -0.22 6.58
N SER A 173 4.84 -1.40 6.98
CA SER A 173 5.68 -2.57 7.17
C SER A 173 5.26 -3.61 6.14
N PRO A 174 6.14 -4.11 5.26
CA PRO A 174 7.57 -3.80 5.14
C PRO A 174 7.88 -2.36 4.68
N ALA A 175 9.03 -1.81 5.09
CA ALA A 175 9.42 -0.41 4.87
C ALA A 175 9.79 -0.06 3.41
N ASP A 176 9.95 -1.05 2.54
CA ASP A 176 10.21 -0.89 1.12
C ASP A 176 8.91 -1.01 0.27
N SER A 177 7.74 -0.97 0.91
CA SER A 177 6.44 -0.95 0.22
C SER A 177 6.12 0.43 -0.36
N GLU A 178 5.51 0.46 -1.54
CA GLU A 178 5.10 1.68 -2.22
C GLU A 178 3.78 2.22 -1.68
N ILE A 179 3.68 3.54 -1.52
CA ILE A 179 2.50 4.26 -1.05
C ILE A 179 1.91 5.05 -2.20
N PHE A 180 0.61 4.86 -2.45
CA PHE A 180 -0.17 5.59 -3.43
C PHE A 180 -1.28 6.38 -2.73
N VAL A 181 -1.45 7.64 -3.11
CA VAL A 181 -2.58 8.49 -2.66
C VAL A 181 -3.37 8.89 -3.88
N ASN A 182 -4.65 8.49 -3.92
CA ASN A 182 -5.51 8.66 -5.09
C ASN A 182 -4.83 8.17 -6.38
N GLN A 183 -4.24 6.97 -6.33
CA GLN A 183 -3.49 6.30 -7.42
C GLN A 183 -2.14 6.93 -7.81
N ASN A 184 -1.74 8.07 -7.22
CA ASN A 184 -0.44 8.67 -7.48
C ASN A 184 0.59 8.19 -6.46
N SER A 185 1.76 7.73 -6.93
CA SER A 185 2.87 7.35 -6.06
C SER A 185 3.33 8.56 -5.22
N GLN A 186 3.45 8.38 -3.91
CA GLN A 186 3.84 9.42 -2.95
C GLN A 186 5.16 9.12 -2.23
N GLY A 187 5.60 7.87 -2.22
CA GLY A 187 6.81 7.47 -1.50
C GLY A 187 6.87 5.98 -1.22
N ILE A 188 7.92 5.60 -0.48
CA ILE A 188 8.21 4.21 -0.11
C ILE A 188 8.35 4.15 1.42
N GLY A 189 7.62 3.24 2.07
CA GLY A 189 7.67 2.98 3.51
C GLY A 189 7.07 4.05 4.42
N TYR A 190 7.16 5.32 4.02
CA TYR A 190 6.68 6.46 4.77
C TYR A 190 6.19 7.58 3.86
N SER A 191 5.10 8.24 4.25
CA SER A 191 4.62 9.45 3.58
C SER A 191 3.76 10.32 4.51
N GLU A 192 3.80 11.64 4.34
CA GLU A 192 2.88 12.57 4.98
C GLU A 192 1.70 12.85 4.04
N VAL A 193 0.57 12.19 4.31
CA VAL A 193 -0.62 12.27 3.45
C VAL A 193 -1.48 13.46 3.88
N ILE A 194 -1.74 14.37 2.94
CA ILE A 194 -2.57 15.55 3.14
C ILE A 194 -4.01 15.21 2.78
N ILE A 195 -4.96 15.53 3.67
CA ILE A 195 -6.40 15.40 3.44
C ILE A 195 -7.03 16.79 3.43
N PRO A 196 -7.32 17.35 2.24
CA PRO A 196 -7.93 18.66 2.11
C PRO A 196 -9.26 18.76 2.86
N LYS A 197 -9.59 19.96 3.36
CA LYS A 197 -10.87 20.19 4.02
C LYS A 197 -12.04 19.87 3.10
N GLY A 198 -12.98 19.05 3.58
CA GLY A 198 -14.18 18.63 2.85
C GLY A 198 -13.98 17.40 1.96
N GLU A 199 -12.76 16.88 1.84
CA GLU A 199 -12.40 15.80 0.92
C GLU A 199 -12.08 14.49 1.64
N CYS A 200 -12.03 13.41 0.86
CA CYS A 200 -11.50 12.12 1.26
C CYS A 200 -10.37 11.72 0.32
N VAL A 201 -9.35 11.05 0.85
CA VAL A 201 -8.25 10.47 0.08
C VAL A 201 -8.18 8.97 0.30
N VAL A 202 -7.90 8.23 -0.76
CA VAL A 202 -7.64 6.79 -0.71
C VAL A 202 -6.14 6.58 -0.66
N VAL A 203 -5.66 5.96 0.41
CA VAL A 203 -4.26 5.55 0.56
C VAL A 203 -4.18 4.06 0.31
N GLN A 204 -3.43 3.66 -0.72
CA GLN A 204 -3.17 2.27 -1.06
C GLN A 204 -1.69 1.98 -0.91
N VAL A 205 -1.36 0.82 -0.34
CA VAL A 205 0.01 0.36 -0.16
C VAL A 205 0.22 -0.94 -0.93
N LYS A 206 1.34 -1.02 -1.67
CA LYS A 206 1.65 -2.16 -2.54
C LYS A 206 3.06 -2.64 -2.31
N LYS A 207 3.24 -3.95 -2.41
CA LYS A 207 4.55 -4.59 -2.43
C LYS A 207 4.43 -5.93 -3.13
N ASP A 208 5.36 -6.21 -4.04
CA ASP A 208 5.44 -7.51 -4.70
C ASP A 208 5.60 -8.64 -3.66
N GLY A 209 4.83 -9.71 -3.84
CA GLY A 209 4.77 -10.84 -2.91
C GLY A 209 3.81 -10.66 -1.74
N PHE A 210 3.11 -9.52 -1.64
CA PHE A 210 2.14 -9.23 -0.58
C PHE A 210 0.78 -8.85 -1.15
N VAL A 211 -0.27 -9.15 -0.38
CA VAL A 211 -1.61 -8.62 -0.66
C VAL A 211 -1.58 -7.12 -0.41
N SER A 212 -2.09 -6.32 -1.34
CA SER A 212 -2.17 -4.87 -1.18
C SER A 212 -3.27 -4.49 -0.20
N GLU A 213 -3.05 -3.42 0.57
CA GLU A 213 -4.04 -2.86 1.50
C GLU A 213 -4.41 -1.43 1.10
N GLU A 214 -5.61 -1.01 1.46
CA GLU A 214 -6.06 0.37 1.26
C GLU A 214 -6.89 0.88 2.44
N LYS A 215 -6.83 2.20 2.66
CA LYS A 215 -7.62 2.90 3.66
C LYS A 215 -8.07 4.25 3.13
N VAL A 216 -9.31 4.61 3.41
CA VAL A 216 -9.87 5.94 3.12
C VAL A 216 -9.77 6.82 4.37
N PHE A 217 -9.23 8.02 4.21
CA PHE A 217 -9.21 9.07 5.23
C PHE A 217 -10.05 10.26 4.75
N CYS A 218 -10.96 10.75 5.60
CA CYS A 218 -11.87 11.85 5.26
C CYS A 218 -11.73 13.01 6.24
N ASN A 219 -11.70 14.24 5.73
CA ASN A 219 -11.68 15.48 6.52
C ASN A 219 -13.00 16.25 6.34
N LYS A 220 -14.11 15.62 6.74
CA LYS A 220 -15.46 16.19 6.67
C LYS A 220 -16.03 16.39 8.07
N GLU A 221 -16.92 17.36 8.24
CA GLU A 221 -17.44 17.77 9.56
C GLU A 221 -18.17 16.67 10.33
N ASN A 222 -18.76 15.69 9.62
CA ASN A 222 -19.51 14.58 10.23
C ASN A 222 -18.76 13.24 10.21
N ASP A 223 -17.53 13.22 9.68
CA ASP A 223 -16.71 12.01 9.64
C ASP A 223 -15.80 11.93 10.87
N THR A 224 -15.31 10.73 11.17
CA THR A 224 -14.28 10.55 12.19
C THR A 224 -13.01 11.27 11.75
N GLU A 225 -12.42 12.09 12.64
CA GLU A 225 -11.19 12.80 12.32
C GLU A 225 -10.06 11.82 11.90
N PRO A 226 -9.29 12.14 10.84
CA PRO A 226 -8.16 11.32 10.45
C PRO A 226 -7.14 11.22 11.60
N PRO A 227 -6.54 10.03 11.81
CA PRO A 227 -5.54 9.86 12.85
C PRO A 227 -4.25 10.62 12.49
N VAL A 228 -3.49 11.06 13.49
CA VAL A 228 -2.19 11.72 13.23
C VAL A 228 -1.17 10.74 12.64
N ASN A 229 -1.22 9.48 13.05
CA ASN A 229 -0.35 8.40 12.58
C ASN A 229 -1.19 7.21 12.15
N TYR A 230 -0.81 6.56 11.06
CA TYR A 230 -1.40 5.31 10.63
C TYR A 230 -0.32 4.35 10.13
N GLN A 231 -0.41 3.08 10.54
CA GLN A 231 0.55 2.03 10.18
C GLN A 231 -0.19 0.96 9.37
N PHE A 232 0.24 0.74 8.13
CA PHE A 232 -0.13 -0.44 7.35
C PHE A 232 0.84 -1.59 7.65
N ASN A 233 0.30 -2.80 7.77
CA ASN A 233 1.09 -4.02 7.96
C ASN A 233 0.69 -5.02 6.89
N LEU A 234 1.52 -5.15 5.85
CA LEU A 234 1.33 -6.17 4.82
C LEU A 234 1.81 -7.51 5.38
N ILE A 235 0.88 -8.29 5.91
CA ILE A 235 1.16 -9.59 6.56
C ILE A 235 0.81 -10.79 5.68
N ASP A 236 -0.17 -10.62 4.79
CA ASP A 236 -0.63 -11.67 3.88
C ASP A 236 0.24 -11.71 2.62
N ARG A 237 0.63 -12.92 2.21
CA ARG A 237 1.43 -13.14 0.99
C ARG A 237 0.54 -13.31 -0.22
N LEU A 238 1.06 -12.89 -1.37
CA LEU A 238 0.44 -13.08 -2.67
C LEU A 238 1.43 -13.79 -3.60
N VAL A 239 1.06 -14.97 -4.08
CA VAL A 239 1.85 -15.78 -5.02
C VAL A 239 1.16 -15.79 -6.36
N LYS A 240 1.84 -15.35 -7.41
CA LYS A 240 1.38 -15.45 -8.79
C LYS A 240 1.70 -16.83 -9.33
N LEU A 241 0.69 -17.68 -9.46
CA LEU A 241 0.82 -19.00 -10.04
C LEU A 241 0.66 -18.93 -11.55
N GLU A 242 1.61 -19.52 -12.26
CA GLU A 242 1.55 -19.74 -13.70
C GLU A 242 1.75 -21.23 -13.95
N VAL A 243 0.93 -21.83 -14.81
CA VAL A 243 0.91 -23.28 -15.03
C VAL A 243 1.11 -23.58 -16.50
N THR A 244 1.89 -24.62 -16.78
CA THR A 244 2.04 -25.21 -18.11
C THR A 244 1.63 -26.68 -18.07
N PRO A 245 0.65 -27.12 -18.89
CA PRO A 245 -0.14 -26.34 -19.86
C PRO A 245 -1.07 -25.27 -19.25
N ASN A 246 -1.40 -24.22 -20.01
CA ASN A 246 -2.16 -23.06 -19.53
C ASN A 246 -3.68 -23.31 -19.39
N ASP A 247 -4.17 -24.47 -19.79
CA ASP A 247 -5.55 -24.91 -19.64
C ASP A 247 -5.70 -25.96 -18.51
N SER A 248 -4.69 -26.05 -17.63
CA SER A 248 -4.72 -26.90 -16.43
C SER A 248 -5.55 -26.26 -15.32
N GLU A 249 -6.31 -27.07 -14.60
CA GLU A 249 -7.14 -26.63 -13.48
C GLU A 249 -6.28 -26.46 -12.21
N ILE A 250 -6.52 -25.38 -11.47
CA ILE A 250 -5.85 -25.05 -10.21
C ILE A 250 -6.89 -25.19 -9.09
N PHE A 251 -6.58 -26.03 -8.10
CA PHE A 251 -7.42 -26.32 -6.95
C PHE A 251 -6.81 -25.77 -5.68
N VAL A 252 -7.66 -25.15 -4.85
CA VAL A 252 -7.35 -24.77 -3.46
C VAL A 252 -8.51 -25.24 -2.60
N ASP A 253 -8.22 -25.91 -1.49
CA ASP A 253 -9.23 -26.51 -0.59
C ASP A 253 -10.25 -27.41 -1.33
N GLY A 254 -9.77 -28.14 -2.34
CA GLY A 254 -10.59 -29.06 -3.15
C GLY A 254 -11.54 -28.38 -4.16
N LYS A 255 -11.47 -27.05 -4.32
CA LYS A 255 -12.29 -26.30 -5.29
C LYS A 255 -11.43 -25.74 -6.41
N VAL A 256 -11.95 -25.76 -7.63
CA VAL A 256 -11.32 -25.07 -8.77
C VAL A 256 -11.38 -23.57 -8.54
N VAL A 257 -10.22 -22.91 -8.49
CA VAL A 257 -10.10 -21.46 -8.27
C VAL A 257 -9.58 -20.72 -9.50
N GLY A 258 -9.00 -21.44 -10.46
CA GLY A 258 -8.44 -20.86 -11.68
C GLY A 258 -8.05 -21.92 -12.71
N VAL A 259 -7.69 -21.45 -13.89
CA VAL A 259 -7.20 -22.26 -15.01
C VAL A 259 -5.95 -21.59 -15.57
N GLY A 260 -4.81 -22.29 -15.57
CA GLY A 260 -3.53 -21.80 -16.08
C GLY A 260 -2.82 -20.76 -15.22
N VAL A 261 -3.56 -19.79 -14.68
CA VAL A 261 -3.03 -18.70 -13.84
C VAL A 261 -3.92 -18.45 -12.64
N TYR A 262 -3.32 -18.07 -11.51
CA TYR A 262 -4.06 -17.72 -10.30
C TYR A 262 -3.22 -16.87 -9.34
N ASP A 263 -3.81 -15.81 -8.78
CA ASP A 263 -3.20 -15.01 -7.73
C ASP A 263 -3.57 -15.60 -6.36
N LEU A 264 -2.70 -16.46 -5.82
CA LEU A 264 -2.90 -17.18 -4.56
C LEU A 264 -2.62 -16.28 -3.36
N LYS A 265 -3.65 -16.01 -2.57
CA LYS A 265 -3.51 -15.41 -1.24
C LYS A 265 -3.10 -16.47 -0.20
N VAL A 266 -2.05 -16.19 0.56
CA VAL A 266 -1.59 -17.02 1.68
C VAL A 266 -1.59 -16.18 2.96
N PRO A 267 -2.63 -16.29 3.81
CA PRO A 267 -2.73 -15.52 5.05
C PRO A 267 -1.58 -15.75 6.01
N GLU A 268 -1.27 -14.77 6.87
CA GLU A 268 -0.26 -14.90 7.93
C GLU A 268 -0.51 -16.13 8.82
N ASN A 269 0.56 -16.87 9.13
CA ASN A 269 0.57 -18.08 9.96
C ASN A 269 -0.29 -19.23 9.44
N THR A 270 -0.50 -19.31 8.12
CA THR A 270 -1.25 -20.40 7.47
C THR A 270 -0.44 -21.07 6.36
N CYS A 271 -0.81 -22.30 6.03
CA CYS A 271 -0.37 -23.00 4.83
C CYS A 271 -1.57 -23.25 3.92
N VAL A 272 -1.40 -23.02 2.63
CA VAL A 272 -2.42 -23.30 1.61
C VAL A 272 -1.89 -24.36 0.67
N GLU A 273 -2.67 -25.43 0.50
CA GLU A 273 -2.38 -26.50 -0.46
C GLU A 273 -2.95 -26.14 -1.83
N VAL A 274 -2.08 -26.21 -2.83
CA VAL A 274 -2.46 -26.06 -4.24
C VAL A 274 -2.28 -27.41 -4.92
N ILE A 275 -3.32 -27.86 -5.60
CA ILE A 275 -3.26 -29.00 -6.51
C ILE A 275 -3.49 -28.48 -7.92
N VAL A 276 -2.61 -28.85 -8.84
CA VAL A 276 -2.76 -28.55 -10.27
C VAL A 276 -2.99 -29.85 -11.00
N SER A 277 -4.04 -29.90 -11.82
CA SER A 277 -4.45 -31.11 -12.51
C SER A 277 -4.86 -30.83 -13.96
N LYS A 278 -4.60 -31.81 -14.83
CA LYS A 278 -5.03 -31.83 -16.22
C LYS A 278 -5.11 -33.27 -16.69
N GLU A 279 -6.13 -33.61 -17.47
CA GLU A 279 -6.21 -34.93 -18.10
C GLU A 279 -4.95 -35.22 -18.94
N SER A 280 -4.47 -36.47 -18.91
CA SER A 280 -3.24 -36.94 -19.57
C SER A 280 -1.92 -36.42 -18.99
N PHE A 281 -1.97 -35.70 -17.86
CA PHE A 281 -0.79 -35.23 -17.13
C PHE A 281 -0.81 -35.73 -15.68
N LEU A 282 0.37 -35.82 -15.07
CA LEU A 282 0.52 -36.07 -13.63
C LEU A 282 0.21 -34.79 -12.85
N SER A 283 -0.62 -34.88 -11.81
CA SER A 283 -0.96 -33.75 -10.97
C SER A 283 0.22 -33.30 -10.09
N ILE A 284 0.31 -31.99 -9.84
CA ILE A 284 1.26 -31.41 -8.89
C ILE A 284 0.52 -31.01 -7.63
N LYS A 285 1.05 -31.38 -6.47
CA LYS A 285 0.57 -30.95 -5.16
C LYS A 285 1.68 -30.18 -4.44
N LYS A 286 1.42 -28.92 -4.06
CA LYS A 286 2.40 -28.03 -3.44
C LYS A 286 1.77 -27.20 -2.32
N ASN A 287 2.49 -27.07 -1.21
CA ASN A 287 2.08 -26.25 -0.08
C ASN A 287 2.83 -24.92 -0.05
N TYR A 288 2.09 -23.82 0.14
CA TYR A 288 2.64 -22.49 0.35
C TYR A 288 2.35 -22.06 1.78
N CYS A 289 3.40 -21.86 2.58
CA CYS A 289 3.28 -21.55 4.00
C CYS A 289 3.81 -20.15 4.31
N ASN A 290 2.98 -19.30 4.90
CA ASN A 290 3.35 -17.97 5.35
C ASN A 290 3.57 -17.97 6.88
N SER A 291 4.61 -18.66 7.34
CA SER A 291 5.05 -18.62 8.75
C SER A 291 6.57 -18.63 8.85
N ASN A 292 7.09 -18.34 10.04
CA ASN A 292 8.54 -18.27 10.29
C ASN A 292 9.24 -19.63 10.24
N ASP A 293 8.49 -20.74 10.32
CA ASP A 293 9.04 -22.10 10.35
C ASP A 293 9.36 -22.63 8.95
N TYR A 294 8.87 -21.96 7.90
CA TYR A 294 9.01 -22.38 6.51
C TYR A 294 9.65 -21.28 5.67
N GLN A 295 10.16 -21.68 4.50
CA GLN A 295 10.58 -20.71 3.49
C GLN A 295 9.37 -19.88 3.05
N ALA A 296 9.53 -18.55 3.06
CA ALA A 296 8.49 -17.63 2.64
C ALA A 296 8.02 -17.95 1.20
N PRO A 297 6.71 -17.87 0.91
CA PRO A 297 6.19 -18.11 -0.43
C PRO A 297 6.83 -17.16 -1.45
N PRO A 298 7.23 -17.65 -2.64
CA PRO A 298 7.79 -16.79 -3.67
C PRO A 298 6.71 -15.85 -4.22
N PHE A 299 7.10 -14.70 -4.78
CA PHE A 299 6.14 -13.81 -5.43
C PHE A 299 5.52 -14.43 -6.69
N ARG A 300 6.29 -15.25 -7.43
CA ARG A 300 5.83 -15.97 -8.61
C ARG A 300 6.29 -17.41 -8.54
N ASP A 301 5.44 -18.33 -8.95
CA ASP A 301 5.77 -19.75 -9.07
C ASP A 301 5.24 -20.30 -10.39
N HIS A 302 6.10 -21.00 -11.13
CA HIS A 302 5.76 -21.62 -12.40
C HIS A 302 5.71 -23.13 -12.20
N LEU A 303 4.54 -23.72 -12.41
CA LEU A 303 4.28 -25.15 -12.24
C LEU A 303 4.12 -25.80 -13.61
N GLU A 304 5.01 -26.72 -13.94
CA GLU A 304 5.01 -27.44 -15.22
C GLU A 304 4.58 -28.90 -15.00
N LEU A 305 3.41 -29.26 -15.52
CA LEU A 305 2.90 -30.62 -15.47
C LEU A 305 3.66 -31.51 -16.46
N VAL A 306 3.91 -32.75 -16.03
CA VAL A 306 4.55 -33.79 -16.85
C VAL A 306 3.47 -34.69 -17.46
N GLU A 307 3.61 -35.04 -18.73
CA GLU A 307 2.70 -35.99 -19.40
C GLU A 307 2.67 -37.33 -18.63
N ASP A 308 1.48 -37.90 -18.50
CA ASP A 308 1.29 -39.23 -17.93
C ASP A 308 1.59 -40.29 -18.99
N GLU A 309 2.75 -40.92 -18.86
CA GLU A 309 3.21 -41.99 -19.77
C GLU A 309 2.24 -43.19 -19.80
N ALA A 310 1.59 -43.54 -18.69
CA ALA A 310 0.59 -44.61 -18.68
C ALA A 310 -0.63 -44.21 -19.54
N TYR A 311 -1.07 -42.95 -19.43
CA TYR A 311 -2.15 -42.42 -20.25
C TYR A 311 -1.77 -42.45 -21.75
N LYS A 312 -0.54 -42.05 -22.08
CA LYS A 312 0.01 -42.03 -23.44
C LYS A 312 0.16 -43.42 -24.05
N GLN A 313 0.51 -44.42 -23.26
CA GLN A 313 0.67 -45.81 -23.69
C GLN A 313 -0.62 -46.63 -23.63
N SER A 314 -1.74 -46.01 -23.27
CA SER A 314 -3.05 -46.65 -23.22
C SER A 314 -4.02 -46.06 -24.24
N ILE A 315 -5.14 -46.73 -24.42
CA ILE A 315 -6.30 -46.28 -25.18
C ILE A 315 -7.54 -46.35 -24.29
N ALA A 316 -8.37 -45.31 -24.34
CA ALA A 316 -9.72 -45.38 -23.80
C ALA A 316 -10.52 -46.38 -24.63
N THR A 317 -11.25 -47.26 -23.97
CA THR A 317 -12.03 -48.30 -24.65
C THR A 317 -13.16 -48.79 -23.76
N ASP A 318 -14.31 -49.04 -24.37
CA ASP A 318 -15.44 -49.73 -23.74
C ASP A 318 -15.16 -51.23 -23.55
N LEU A 319 -13.99 -51.71 -24.02
CA LEU A 319 -13.52 -53.09 -23.86
C LEU A 319 -12.84 -53.36 -22.51
N ALA A 320 -12.46 -52.30 -21.76
CA ALA A 320 -11.83 -52.46 -20.47
C ALA A 320 -12.85 -52.90 -19.42
N ASN A 321 -12.52 -53.92 -18.63
CA ASN A 321 -13.30 -54.41 -17.50
C ASN A 321 -14.70 -54.98 -17.84
N VAL A 322 -15.01 -55.20 -19.12
CA VAL A 322 -16.29 -55.73 -19.62
C VAL A 322 -16.14 -57.17 -20.13
N ASN A 323 -17.23 -57.95 -20.10
CA ASN A 323 -17.30 -59.31 -20.62
C ASN A 323 -17.64 -59.31 -22.13
N PHE A 324 -16.83 -60.00 -22.93
CA PHE A 324 -17.01 -60.15 -24.38
C PHE A 324 -17.29 -61.59 -24.75
N THR A 325 -18.43 -61.82 -25.41
CA THR A 325 -18.77 -63.14 -25.92
C THR A 325 -18.09 -63.39 -27.26
N ILE A 326 -17.36 -64.48 -27.34
CA ILE A 326 -16.72 -65.01 -28.55
C ILE A 326 -17.53 -66.24 -28.96
N VAL A 327 -18.13 -66.18 -30.13
CA VAL A 327 -18.87 -67.31 -30.71
C VAL A 327 -17.89 -68.13 -31.52
N VAL A 328 -17.73 -69.41 -31.19
CA VAL A 328 -16.81 -70.30 -31.91
C VAL A 328 -17.47 -70.78 -33.20
N ASN A 329 -16.73 -70.79 -34.31
CA ASN A 329 -17.17 -71.34 -35.57
C ASN A 329 -17.57 -72.81 -35.40
N PRO A 330 -18.76 -73.24 -35.85
CA PRO A 330 -19.20 -74.64 -35.77
C PRO A 330 -18.24 -75.68 -36.37
N ASP A 331 -17.36 -75.26 -37.29
CA ASP A 331 -16.35 -76.12 -37.91
C ASP A 331 -15.11 -76.36 -37.02
N VAL A 332 -14.98 -75.63 -35.90
CA VAL A 332 -13.86 -75.73 -34.96
C VAL A 332 -14.29 -76.57 -33.76
N SER A 333 -13.53 -77.64 -33.46
CA SER A 333 -13.79 -78.47 -32.29
C SER A 333 -13.51 -77.70 -30.99
N GLU A 334 -14.18 -78.04 -29.89
CA GLU A 334 -13.94 -77.43 -28.58
C GLU A 334 -12.46 -77.52 -28.16
N ASP A 335 -11.81 -78.65 -28.46
CA ASP A 335 -10.40 -78.89 -28.17
C ASP A 335 -9.47 -77.96 -28.95
N ASP A 336 -9.77 -77.71 -30.23
CA ASP A 336 -8.98 -76.83 -31.08
C ASP A 336 -9.25 -75.36 -30.75
N ALA A 337 -10.51 -75.02 -30.45
CA ALA A 337 -10.90 -73.70 -29.96
C ALA A 337 -10.18 -73.37 -28.64
N TRP A 338 -10.15 -74.30 -27.69
CA TRP A 338 -9.46 -74.12 -26.41
C TRP A 338 -7.95 -73.93 -26.59
N LYS A 339 -7.30 -74.72 -27.46
CA LYS A 339 -5.87 -74.55 -27.78
C LYS A 339 -5.58 -73.20 -28.43
N LEU A 340 -6.43 -72.78 -29.37
CA LEU A 340 -6.29 -71.53 -30.08
C LEU A 340 -6.46 -70.34 -29.14
N LEU A 341 -7.51 -70.36 -28.32
CA LEU A 341 -7.76 -69.38 -27.27
C LEU A 341 -6.59 -69.30 -26.29
N SER A 342 -6.10 -70.45 -25.82
CA SER A 342 -4.93 -70.53 -24.94
C SER A 342 -3.71 -69.90 -25.60
N SER A 343 -3.45 -70.22 -26.88
CA SER A 343 -2.34 -69.65 -27.65
C SER A 343 -2.43 -68.13 -27.82
N ILE A 344 -3.63 -67.60 -28.04
CA ILE A 344 -3.85 -66.14 -28.15
C ILE A 344 -3.54 -65.46 -26.82
N VAL A 345 -4.06 -66.00 -25.70
CA VAL A 345 -3.79 -65.46 -24.37
C VAL A 345 -2.29 -65.52 -24.03
N THR A 346 -1.63 -66.64 -24.30
CA THR A 346 -0.20 -66.80 -24.00
C THR A 346 0.73 -66.05 -24.95
N THR A 347 0.21 -65.41 -26.00
CA THR A 347 1.01 -64.51 -26.86
C THR A 347 1.32 -63.21 -26.13
N GLU A 348 0.39 -62.73 -25.30
CA GLU A 348 0.52 -61.47 -24.56
C GLU A 348 0.83 -61.68 -23.06
N PHE A 349 0.41 -62.82 -22.49
CA PHE A 349 0.54 -63.12 -21.06
C PHE A 349 1.36 -64.39 -20.82
N ASP A 350 2.55 -64.24 -20.23
CA ASP A 350 3.48 -65.36 -20.02
C ASP A 350 2.98 -66.42 -19.02
N VAL A 351 2.15 -66.01 -18.04
CA VAL A 351 1.75 -66.88 -16.92
C VAL A 351 0.24 -67.02 -16.84
N LEU A 352 -0.23 -68.25 -16.96
CA LEU A 352 -1.60 -68.66 -16.63
C LEU A 352 -1.66 -69.05 -15.15
N GLU A 353 -2.43 -68.31 -14.36
CA GLU A 353 -2.58 -68.56 -12.92
C GLU A 353 -3.54 -69.72 -12.65
N VAL A 354 -4.64 -69.75 -13.40
CA VAL A 354 -5.65 -70.82 -13.32
C VAL A 354 -6.00 -71.26 -14.72
N ILE A 355 -5.96 -72.56 -14.96
CA ILE A 355 -6.43 -73.18 -16.20
C ILE A 355 -7.23 -74.42 -15.86
N ASP A 356 -8.49 -74.44 -16.29
CA ASP A 356 -9.41 -75.56 -16.11
C ASP A 356 -10.19 -75.75 -17.41
N LYS A 357 -9.77 -76.78 -18.16
CA LYS A 357 -10.40 -77.13 -19.44
C LYS A 357 -11.81 -77.68 -19.22
N GLU A 358 -12.08 -78.40 -18.13
CA GLU A 358 -13.37 -79.06 -17.89
C GLU A 358 -14.50 -78.04 -17.69
N THR A 359 -14.19 -76.92 -17.02
CA THR A 359 -15.15 -75.82 -16.80
C THR A 359 -15.03 -74.70 -17.85
N GLY A 360 -14.08 -74.81 -18.78
CA GLY A 360 -13.75 -73.78 -19.76
C GLY A 360 -13.29 -72.46 -19.12
N TYR A 361 -12.62 -72.52 -17.97
CA TYR A 361 -12.16 -71.37 -17.21
C TYR A 361 -10.64 -71.18 -17.33
N MET A 362 -10.22 -69.95 -17.63
CA MET A 362 -8.81 -69.55 -17.69
C MET A 362 -8.63 -68.17 -17.06
N ARG A 363 -7.57 -67.99 -16.28
CA ARG A 363 -7.18 -66.69 -15.74
C ARG A 363 -5.67 -66.54 -15.78
N THR A 364 -5.19 -65.41 -16.30
CA THR A 364 -3.76 -65.07 -16.27
C THR A 364 -3.36 -64.53 -14.91
N ALA A 365 -2.07 -64.62 -14.58
CA ALA A 365 -1.52 -63.79 -13.52
C ALA A 365 -1.63 -62.30 -13.89
N TRP A 366 -1.55 -61.43 -12.89
CA TRP A 366 -1.44 -59.99 -13.12
C TRP A 366 -0.12 -59.66 -13.82
N GLN A 367 -0.20 -59.02 -14.98
CA GLN A 367 0.94 -58.40 -15.64
C GLN A 367 0.99 -56.93 -15.24
N VAL A 368 2.11 -56.52 -14.63
CA VAL A 368 2.25 -55.21 -14.00
C VAL A 368 3.29 -54.37 -14.72
N GLU A 369 2.94 -53.12 -14.97
CA GLU A 369 3.78 -52.14 -15.63
C GLU A 369 3.83 -50.87 -14.80
N GLY A 370 5.05 -50.49 -14.40
CA GLY A 370 5.31 -49.28 -13.63
C GLY A 370 5.59 -48.10 -14.54
N PHE A 371 4.91 -46.99 -14.29
CA PHE A 371 5.13 -45.71 -14.96
C PHE A 371 5.57 -44.66 -13.95
N SER A 372 6.09 -43.54 -14.44
CA SER A 372 6.34 -42.38 -13.57
C SER A 372 5.00 -41.90 -13.00
N GLY A 373 4.78 -42.09 -11.70
CA GLY A 373 3.56 -41.65 -11.01
C GLY A 373 2.39 -42.64 -10.99
N SER A 374 2.48 -43.82 -11.62
CA SER A 374 1.39 -44.82 -11.54
C SER A 374 1.88 -46.25 -11.76
N THR A 375 1.08 -47.22 -11.31
CA THR A 375 1.27 -48.64 -11.57
C THR A 375 0.01 -49.19 -12.23
N ILE A 376 0.15 -49.79 -13.41
CA ILE A 376 -0.97 -50.43 -14.12
C ILE A 376 -0.83 -51.94 -13.99
N ARG A 377 -1.93 -52.62 -13.71
CA ARG A 377 -2.00 -54.09 -13.78
C ARG A 377 -3.10 -54.54 -14.71
N THR A 378 -2.81 -55.56 -15.50
CA THR A 378 -3.75 -56.14 -16.46
C THR A 378 -3.75 -57.66 -16.36
N ARG A 379 -4.92 -58.28 -16.51
CA ARG A 379 -5.07 -59.74 -16.65
C ARG A 379 -6.24 -60.09 -17.56
N ILE A 380 -6.24 -61.31 -18.09
CA ILE A 380 -7.36 -61.87 -18.84
C ILE A 380 -8.08 -62.92 -18.01
N ILE A 381 -9.41 -62.91 -18.11
CA ILE A 381 -10.29 -63.95 -17.57
C ILE A 381 -11.13 -64.47 -18.73
N VAL A 382 -11.08 -65.77 -18.97
CA VAL A 382 -11.97 -66.47 -19.90
C VAL A 382 -12.83 -67.46 -19.11
N LYS A 383 -14.10 -67.56 -19.47
CA LYS A 383 -15.04 -68.56 -18.94
C LYS A 383 -15.91 -69.11 -20.05
N LEU A 384 -16.39 -70.34 -19.90
CA LEU A 384 -17.42 -70.89 -20.79
C LEU A 384 -18.69 -70.04 -20.67
N GLY A 385 -19.22 -69.61 -21.82
CA GLY A 385 -20.48 -68.88 -21.92
C GLY A 385 -21.65 -69.81 -22.23
N ASP A 386 -21.46 -70.72 -23.18
CA ASP A 386 -22.45 -71.67 -23.67
C ASP A 386 -21.72 -72.84 -24.32
N SER A 387 -22.26 -74.06 -24.23
CA SER A 387 -21.68 -75.24 -24.87
C SER A 387 -22.35 -75.58 -26.20
N ASN A 388 -23.53 -75.02 -26.50
CA ASN A 388 -24.21 -75.24 -27.78
C ASN A 388 -25.14 -74.08 -28.18
N PRO A 389 -24.73 -73.19 -29.11
CA PRO A 389 -23.44 -73.18 -29.79
C PRO A 389 -22.30 -72.79 -28.84
N LEU A 390 -21.10 -73.32 -29.07
CA LEU A 390 -19.94 -73.09 -28.22
C LEU A 390 -19.57 -71.60 -28.18
N LYS A 391 -19.54 -71.04 -26.97
CA LYS A 391 -19.19 -69.64 -26.71
C LYS A 391 -18.25 -69.52 -25.54
N TYR A 392 -17.24 -68.69 -25.67
CA TYR A 392 -16.40 -68.26 -24.55
C TYR A 392 -16.71 -66.80 -24.21
N VAL A 393 -16.52 -66.42 -22.95
CA VAL A 393 -16.62 -65.04 -22.49
C VAL A 393 -15.25 -64.61 -22.00
N MET A 394 -14.66 -63.61 -22.65
CA MET A 394 -13.36 -63.03 -22.33
C MET A 394 -13.52 -61.65 -21.68
N LYS A 395 -12.79 -61.36 -20.61
CA LYS A 395 -12.69 -60.04 -19.96
C LYS A 395 -11.23 -59.65 -19.83
N ILE A 396 -10.88 -58.44 -20.28
CA ILE A 396 -9.61 -57.79 -19.94
C ILE A 396 -9.85 -56.97 -18.67
N SER A 397 -9.27 -57.39 -17.55
CA SER A 397 -9.29 -56.63 -16.30
C SER A 397 -8.12 -55.65 -16.30
N SER A 398 -8.38 -54.35 -16.27
CA SER A 398 -7.37 -53.30 -16.28
C SER A 398 -7.57 -52.39 -15.07
N GLU A 399 -6.53 -52.24 -14.26
CA GLU A 399 -6.59 -51.49 -13.01
C GLU A 399 -5.37 -50.59 -12.85
N ARG A 400 -5.56 -49.46 -12.17
CA ARG A 400 -4.54 -48.43 -11.94
C ARG A 400 -4.41 -48.17 -10.44
N ALA A 401 -3.17 -48.00 -10.00
CA ALA A 401 -2.83 -47.43 -8.71
C ALA A 401 -1.94 -46.20 -8.90
N ASP A 402 -2.07 -45.21 -8.02
CA ASP A 402 -1.19 -44.05 -8.01
C ASP A 402 0.16 -44.38 -7.35
N GLY A 403 1.25 -43.93 -7.98
CA GLY A 403 2.61 -44.21 -7.55
C GLY A 403 3.07 -45.65 -7.80
N ALA A 404 4.20 -46.01 -7.18
CA ALA A 404 4.78 -47.34 -7.26
C ALA A 404 4.16 -48.26 -6.19
N VAL A 405 3.34 -49.22 -6.63
CA VAL A 405 2.55 -50.07 -5.74
C VAL A 405 2.81 -51.55 -6.02
N SER A 406 2.82 -52.37 -4.96
CA SER A 406 2.94 -53.82 -5.07
C SER A 406 1.66 -54.40 -5.68
N VAL A 407 1.80 -55.38 -6.58
CA VAL A 407 0.69 -56.12 -7.20
C VAL A 407 -0.27 -56.74 -6.18
N LYS A 408 0.21 -56.99 -4.96
CA LYS A 408 -0.57 -57.61 -3.86
C LYS A 408 -1.38 -56.60 -3.04
N ASP A 409 -1.17 -55.30 -3.22
CA ASP A 409 -1.88 -54.25 -2.48
C ASP A 409 -3.22 -53.94 -3.16
N ASP A 410 -4.11 -54.95 -3.25
CA ASP A 410 -5.37 -54.87 -4.00
C ASP A 410 -6.21 -53.62 -3.68
N GLN A 411 -6.19 -53.17 -2.43
CA GLN A 411 -6.93 -52.00 -1.96
C GLN A 411 -6.47 -50.64 -2.54
N LYS A 412 -5.33 -50.62 -3.24
CA LYS A 412 -4.79 -49.41 -3.88
C LYS A 412 -5.08 -49.35 -5.38
N PHE A 413 -5.66 -50.40 -5.95
CA PHE A 413 -5.96 -50.49 -7.37
C PHE A 413 -7.45 -50.26 -7.59
N ASP A 414 -7.75 -49.35 -8.52
CA ASP A 414 -9.10 -49.07 -8.99
C ASP A 414 -9.25 -49.48 -10.45
N GLU A 415 -10.46 -49.85 -10.86
CA GLU A 415 -10.75 -50.17 -12.26
C GLU A 415 -10.41 -48.99 -13.16
N TRP A 416 -9.62 -49.25 -14.20
CA TRP A 416 -9.18 -48.25 -15.16
C TRP A 416 -9.87 -48.50 -16.49
N GLY A 417 -10.68 -47.54 -16.95
CA GLY A 417 -11.43 -47.59 -18.22
C GLY A 417 -10.55 -47.50 -19.48
N ARG A 418 -9.29 -47.91 -19.38
CA ARG A 418 -8.29 -47.88 -20.44
C ARG A 418 -7.51 -49.18 -20.43
N ILE A 419 -7.04 -49.59 -21.60
CA ILE A 419 -6.12 -50.72 -21.74
C ILE A 419 -4.80 -50.24 -22.32
N LEU A 420 -3.70 -50.86 -21.92
CA LEU A 420 -2.40 -50.61 -22.53
C LEU A 420 -2.44 -51.03 -24.01
N LYS A 421 -1.83 -50.22 -24.88
CA LYS A 421 -1.87 -50.39 -26.35
C LYS A 421 -1.40 -51.77 -26.81
N LYS A 422 -0.52 -52.43 -26.05
CA LYS A 422 -0.05 -53.78 -26.35
C LYS A 422 -1.16 -54.84 -26.31
N TYR A 423 -2.14 -54.69 -25.41
CA TYR A 423 -3.25 -55.65 -25.29
C TYR A 423 -4.46 -55.32 -26.18
N LYS A 424 -4.41 -54.26 -27.00
CA LYS A 424 -5.61 -53.74 -27.68
C LYS A 424 -6.26 -54.74 -28.63
N ASN A 425 -5.47 -55.62 -29.26
CA ASN A 425 -5.92 -56.48 -30.34
C ASN A 425 -6.36 -57.88 -29.86
N ILE A 426 -6.17 -58.23 -28.58
CA ILE A 426 -6.33 -59.63 -28.13
C ILE A 426 -7.76 -60.13 -28.27
N ILE A 427 -8.77 -59.27 -28.07
CA ILE A 427 -10.18 -59.62 -28.25
C ILE A 427 -10.50 -59.78 -29.75
N GLU A 428 -10.05 -58.86 -30.60
CA GLU A 428 -10.26 -58.93 -32.05
C GLU A 428 -9.58 -60.17 -32.65
N GLU A 429 -8.39 -60.52 -32.15
CA GLU A 429 -7.69 -61.74 -32.52
C GLU A 429 -8.48 -62.98 -32.11
N ALA A 430 -9.03 -63.01 -30.89
CA ALA A 430 -9.86 -64.11 -30.44
C ALA A 430 -11.15 -64.24 -31.27
N GLN A 431 -11.83 -63.13 -31.60
CA GLN A 431 -13.06 -63.12 -32.41
C GLN A 431 -12.83 -63.48 -33.89
N SER A 432 -11.65 -63.22 -34.43
CA SER A 432 -11.35 -63.48 -35.84
C SER A 432 -10.80 -64.89 -36.09
N ARG A 433 -10.19 -65.52 -35.08
CA ARG A 433 -9.54 -66.83 -35.19
C ARG A 433 -10.40 -67.98 -34.69
N LEU A 434 -11.28 -67.75 -33.71
CA LEU A 434 -12.25 -68.71 -33.18
C LEU A 434 -13.56 -68.63 -33.96
#